data_AF-A0A970H3W0-F1
#
_entry.id   AF-A0A970H3W0-F1
#
_cell.length_a   1.000
_cell.length_b   1.000
_cell.length_c   1.000
_cell.angle_alpha   90.00
_cell.angle_beta   90.00
_cell.angle_gamma   90.00
#
_symmetry.space_group_name_H-M   'P 1'
#
loop_
_entity.id
_entity.type
_entity.pdbx_description
1 polymer ?
#
loop_
_entity_poly.entity_id
_entity_poly.type
_entity_poly.pdbx_seq_one_letter_code
_entity_poly.pdbx_strand_id
1 'polypeptide(L)'
;MIGQVLGSIHDGKVTDYISSFILDRLREKYGVEFDVLAIGNYDMASGRAAAVCCAKDDPKLCFKVIADRKKIHDSYIQAHAAREVEKTLLLILYEHGMVCRLEINMFTEDIYYGILVVLDNFQTKDEIWEKVDLALSEIRQSVTLDVFVLNYYDYTTLSYENRRFLDKSFLRRFYPVFEFRYG
;
A
#
# COMPACT_ATOMS: atom_id res chain seq x y z
N MET A 1 21.33 -8.60 -23.13
CA MET A 1 21.91 -7.56 -22.25
C MET A 1 20.95 -7.37 -21.09
N ILE A 2 21.09 -8.19 -20.05
CA ILE A 2 20.31 -8.10 -18.80
C ILE A 2 21.30 -8.45 -17.69
N GLY A 3 21.50 -7.53 -16.76
CA GLY A 3 22.53 -7.62 -15.73
C GLY A 3 23.20 -6.27 -15.49
N GLN A 4 22.43 -5.27 -15.05
CA GLN A 4 23.01 -4.20 -14.26
C GLN A 4 22.84 -4.57 -12.79
N VAL A 5 23.93 -5.15 -12.30
CA VAL A 5 24.32 -5.25 -10.91
C VAL A 5 24.13 -3.89 -10.24
N LEU A 6 23.30 -3.84 -9.20
CA LEU A 6 23.17 -2.71 -8.27
C LEU A 6 24.59 -2.31 -7.82
N GLY A 7 24.99 -1.10 -8.20
CA GLY A 7 26.34 -0.60 -8.02
C GLY A 7 26.74 -0.46 -6.56
N SER A 8 27.81 -1.18 -6.20
CA SER A 8 28.85 -0.85 -5.21
C SER A 8 28.46 -0.50 -3.77
N ILE A 9 28.54 -1.49 -2.87
CA ILE A 9 29.47 -1.69 -1.71
C ILE A 9 30.20 -0.45 -1.09
N HIS A 10 29.68 0.77 -1.22
CA HIS A 10 29.93 1.92 -0.33
C HIS A 10 28.67 2.28 0.48
N ASP A 11 27.60 1.51 0.29
CA ASP A 11 26.24 1.96 0.54
C ASP A 11 25.76 1.72 1.98
N GLY A 12 26.13 0.61 2.62
CA GLY A 12 25.52 0.18 3.88
C GLY A 12 25.49 1.24 4.99
N LYS A 13 26.57 2.01 5.19
CA LYS A 13 26.58 3.09 6.19
C LYS A 13 25.65 4.26 5.87
N VAL A 14 25.47 4.56 4.57
CA VAL A 14 24.56 5.60 4.11
C VAL A 14 23.12 5.10 4.18
N THR A 15 22.88 3.84 3.80
CA THR A 15 21.58 3.18 3.93
C THR A 15 21.16 3.07 5.40
N ASP A 16 22.08 2.73 6.30
CA ASP A 16 21.87 2.68 7.76
C ASP A 16 21.58 4.08 8.32
N TYR A 17 22.37 5.08 7.93
CA TYR A 17 22.16 6.47 8.36
C TYR A 17 20.79 7.01 7.90
N ILE A 18 20.43 6.80 6.64
CA ILE A 18 19.12 7.21 6.09
C ILE A 18 18.00 6.46 6.81
N SER A 19 18.17 5.17 7.08
CA SER A 19 17.20 4.36 7.83
C SER A 19 16.99 4.91 9.23
N SER A 20 18.06 5.13 10.00
CA SER A 20 17.97 5.70 11.34
C SER A 20 17.34 7.09 11.33
N PHE A 21 17.74 7.97 10.40
CA PHE A 21 17.15 9.29 10.26
C PHE A 21 15.63 9.25 10.00
N ILE A 22 15.18 8.36 9.11
CA ILE A 22 13.76 8.17 8.82
C ILE A 22 13.02 7.65 10.05
N LEU A 23 13.55 6.59 10.68
CA LEU A 23 12.91 5.95 11.84
C LEU A 23 12.80 6.91 13.03
N ASP A 24 13.84 7.68 13.33
CA ASP A 24 13.83 8.66 14.41
C ASP A 24 12.77 9.74 14.16
N ARG A 25 12.67 10.24 12.91
CA ARG A 25 11.67 11.26 12.54
C ARG A 25 10.25 10.73 12.57
N LEU A 26 10.02 9.50 12.13
CA LEU A 26 8.69 8.88 12.19
C LEU A 26 8.28 8.61 13.63
N ARG A 27 9.21 8.11 14.46
CA ARG A 27 8.96 7.88 15.89
C ARG A 27 8.67 9.18 16.63
N GLU A 28 9.44 10.23 16.37
CA GLU A 28 9.21 11.58 16.94
C GLU A 28 7.82 12.12 16.55
N LYS A 29 7.42 11.91 15.29
CA LYS A 29 6.17 12.45 14.75
C LYS A 29 4.91 11.70 15.20
N TYR A 30 4.97 10.38 15.30
CA TYR A 30 3.79 9.53 15.51
C TYR A 30 3.78 8.74 16.82
N GLY A 31 4.91 8.65 17.52
CA GLY A 31 5.01 7.85 18.75
C GLY A 31 4.91 6.34 18.53
N VAL A 32 5.09 5.87 17.29
CA VAL A 32 4.99 4.47 16.87
C VAL A 32 6.36 3.96 16.42
N GLU A 33 6.63 2.67 16.59
CA GLU A 33 7.83 2.04 16.04
C GLU A 33 7.61 1.53 14.62
N PHE A 34 8.62 1.77 13.78
CA PHE A 34 8.60 1.37 12.37
C PHE A 34 9.85 0.56 12.03
N ASP A 35 9.75 -0.20 10.94
CA ASP A 35 10.88 -0.85 10.26
C ASP A 35 11.01 -0.31 8.83
N VAL A 36 12.23 -0.17 8.35
CA VAL A 36 12.50 0.17 6.95
C VAL A 36 12.60 -1.13 6.14
N LEU A 37 11.64 -1.36 5.26
CA LEU A 37 11.57 -2.56 4.43
C LEU A 37 12.51 -2.46 3.21
N ALA A 38 12.57 -1.28 2.59
CA ALA A 38 13.37 -1.04 1.40
C ALA A 38 13.75 0.44 1.30
N ILE A 39 14.93 0.71 0.75
CA ILE A 39 15.39 2.05 0.39
C ILE A 39 15.66 2.04 -1.12
N GLY A 40 15.03 2.97 -1.83
CA GLY A 40 15.28 3.24 -3.23
C GLY A 40 16.53 4.10 -3.43
N ASN A 41 16.87 4.38 -4.69
CA ASN A 41 18.10 5.08 -5.04
C ASN A 41 18.24 6.43 -4.31
N TYR A 42 19.40 6.63 -3.69
CA TYR A 42 19.78 7.90 -3.08
C TYR A 42 20.31 8.85 -4.15
N ASP A 43 19.65 10.00 -4.31
CA ASP A 43 20.16 11.06 -5.16
C ASP A 43 21.17 11.89 -4.37
N MET A 44 22.46 11.70 -4.67
CA MET A 44 23.56 12.43 -4.04
C MET A 44 23.48 13.95 -4.23
N ALA A 45 22.92 14.42 -5.36
CA ALA A 45 22.86 15.85 -5.69
C ALA A 45 21.79 16.57 -4.85
N SER A 46 20.60 16.01 -4.76
CA SER A 46 19.51 16.57 -3.93
C SER A 46 19.53 16.08 -2.48
N GLY A 47 20.28 15.02 -2.19
CA GLY A 47 20.28 14.31 -0.90
C GLY A 47 18.96 13.63 -0.59
N ARG A 48 18.18 13.26 -1.62
CA ARG A 48 16.86 12.65 -1.47
C ARG A 48 16.94 11.12 -1.51
N ALA A 49 16.15 10.48 -0.66
CA ALA A 49 15.93 9.04 -0.66
C ALA A 49 14.43 8.74 -0.62
N ALA A 50 14.00 7.72 -1.35
CA ALA A 50 12.69 7.12 -1.13
C ALA A 50 12.86 5.84 -0.31
N ALA A 51 11.99 5.59 0.65
CA ALA A 51 11.97 4.39 1.46
C ALA A 51 10.54 3.86 1.61
N VAL A 52 10.42 2.57 1.88
CA VAL A 52 9.18 1.93 2.31
C VAL A 52 9.35 1.56 3.77
N CYS A 53 8.50 2.11 4.62
CA CYS A 53 8.47 1.83 6.06
C CYS A 53 7.22 1.05 6.40
N CYS A 54 7.27 0.15 7.38
CA CYS A 54 6.10 -0.56 7.89
C CYS A 54 6.00 -0.36 9.40
N ALA A 55 4.78 -0.25 9.92
CA ALA A 55 4.57 -0.19 11.37
C ALA A 55 4.91 -1.56 11.99
N LYS A 56 5.60 -1.58 13.13
CA LYS A 56 6.01 -2.84 13.78
C LYS A 56 4.84 -3.59 14.40
N ASP A 57 3.86 -2.85 14.89
CA ASP A 57 2.65 -3.37 15.51
C ASP A 57 1.62 -3.86 14.48
N ASP A 58 1.65 -3.33 13.26
CA ASP A 58 0.87 -3.82 12.11
C ASP A 58 1.75 -3.94 10.85
N PRO A 59 2.37 -5.11 10.60
CA PRO A 59 3.27 -5.30 9.44
C PRO A 59 2.58 -5.16 8.08
N LYS A 60 1.24 -5.10 8.01
CA LYS A 60 0.49 -4.79 6.79
C LYS A 60 0.40 -3.29 6.53
N LEU A 61 0.64 -2.46 7.54
CA LEU A 61 0.64 -1.01 7.44
C LEU A 61 2.00 -0.51 6.94
N CYS A 62 2.22 -0.65 5.63
CA CYS A 62 3.42 -0.15 4.96
C CYS A 62 3.13 1.13 4.18
N PHE A 63 4.10 2.05 4.14
CA PHE A 63 3.95 3.35 3.52
C PHE A 63 5.25 3.92 2.96
N LYS A 64 5.12 4.77 1.95
CA LYS A 64 6.26 5.48 1.33
C LYS A 64 6.69 6.65 2.19
N VAL A 65 8.00 6.80 2.32
CA VAL A 65 8.68 7.96 2.89
C VAL A 65 9.64 8.52 1.85
N ILE A 66 9.62 9.83 1.66
CA ILE A 66 10.61 10.57 0.89
C ILE A 66 11.37 11.43 1.87
N ALA A 67 12.62 11.07 2.12
CA ALA A 67 13.52 11.81 2.97
C ALA A 67 14.39 12.75 2.14
N ASP A 68 14.63 13.95 2.64
CA ASP A 68 15.73 14.81 2.22
C ASP A 68 16.67 15.06 3.41
N ARG A 69 17.72 15.88 3.22
CA ARG A 69 18.73 16.14 4.27
C ARG A 69 18.17 16.75 5.56
N LYS A 70 16.96 17.29 5.58
CA LYS A 70 16.39 18.04 6.71
C LYS A 70 15.00 17.58 7.13
N LYS A 71 14.21 17.00 6.22
CA LYS A 71 12.80 16.68 6.42
C LYS A 71 12.46 15.32 5.83
N ILE A 72 11.35 14.77 6.33
CA ILE A 72 10.68 13.64 5.73
C ILE A 72 9.29 14.05 5.26
N HIS A 73 8.89 13.53 4.12
CA HIS A 73 7.52 13.51 3.63
C HIS A 73 7.06 12.06 3.65
N ASP A 74 6.02 11.76 4.39
CA ASP A 74 5.52 10.40 4.55
C ASP A 74 4.02 10.33 4.26
N SER A 75 3.55 9.10 4.11
CA SER A 75 2.16 8.80 3.81
C SER A 75 1.50 7.93 4.87
N TYR A 76 2.03 7.96 6.10
CA TYR A 76 1.59 7.12 7.20
C TYR A 76 0.10 7.32 7.53
N ILE A 77 -0.35 8.58 7.62
CA ILE A 77 -1.76 8.90 7.93
C ILE A 77 -2.71 8.30 6.88
N GLN A 78 -2.33 8.39 5.60
CA GLN A 78 -3.13 7.82 4.51
C GLN A 78 -3.12 6.29 4.56
N ALA A 79 -1.97 5.67 4.81
CA ALA A 79 -1.84 4.23 4.95
C ALA A 79 -2.67 3.71 6.14
N HIS A 80 -2.63 4.42 7.26
CA HIS A 80 -3.37 4.06 8.47
C HIS A 80 -4.87 4.16 8.21
N ALA A 81 -5.32 5.23 7.57
CA ALA A 81 -6.73 5.38 7.23
C ALA A 81 -7.18 4.28 6.24
N ALA A 82 -6.35 3.93 5.25
CA ALA A 82 -6.62 2.80 4.36
C ALA A 82 -6.72 1.48 5.15
N ARG A 83 -5.85 1.27 6.14
CA ARG A 83 -5.82 0.09 7.02
C ARG A 83 -7.08 -0.07 7.85
N GLU A 84 -7.63 1.03 8.35
CA GLU A 84 -8.90 1.01 9.07
C GLU A 84 -10.09 0.73 8.15
N VAL A 85 -10.07 1.26 6.91
CA VAL A 85 -11.07 0.93 5.88
C VAL A 85 -11.01 -0.56 5.53
N GLU A 86 -9.83 -1.14 5.31
CA GLU A 86 -9.67 -2.58 5.02
C GLU A 86 -10.23 -3.44 6.16
N LYS A 87 -9.90 -3.14 7.42
CA LYS A 87 -10.45 -3.90 8.57
C LYS A 87 -11.97 -3.81 8.63
N THR A 88 -12.51 -2.62 8.43
CA THR A 88 -13.97 -2.37 8.48
C THR A 88 -14.68 -3.07 7.33
N LEU A 89 -14.16 -2.92 6.11
CA LEU A 89 -14.69 -3.55 4.91
C LEU A 89 -14.67 -5.08 5.02
N LEU A 90 -13.59 -5.67 5.56
CA LEU A 90 -13.51 -7.12 5.77
C LEU A 90 -14.61 -7.63 6.71
N LEU A 91 -14.87 -6.91 7.80
CA LEU A 91 -15.91 -7.25 8.76
C LEU A 91 -17.30 -7.20 8.11
N ILE A 92 -17.61 -6.10 7.41
CA ILE A 92 -18.94 -5.93 6.81
C ILE A 92 -19.16 -6.94 5.67
N LEU A 93 -18.16 -7.17 4.82
CA LEU A 93 -18.26 -8.20 3.77
C LEU A 93 -18.50 -9.60 4.36
N TYR A 94 -17.84 -9.93 5.46
CA TYR A 94 -18.08 -11.18 6.18
C TYR A 94 -19.52 -11.28 6.72
N GLU A 95 -20.04 -10.21 7.33
CA GLU A 95 -21.43 -10.13 7.81
C GLU A 95 -22.45 -10.31 6.67
N HIS A 96 -22.12 -9.87 5.46
CA HIS A 96 -22.92 -10.13 4.25
C HIS A 96 -22.64 -11.49 3.58
N GLY A 97 -21.97 -12.40 4.28
CA GLY A 97 -21.73 -13.77 3.83
C GLY A 97 -20.70 -13.89 2.70
N MET A 98 -19.80 -12.90 2.54
CA MET A 98 -18.70 -12.97 1.59
C MET A 98 -17.43 -13.46 2.26
N VAL A 99 -16.86 -14.52 1.69
CA VAL A 99 -15.51 -15.01 2.05
C VAL A 99 -14.54 -14.43 1.03
N CYS A 100 -13.79 -13.41 1.46
CA CYS A 100 -12.80 -12.73 0.63
C CYS A 100 -11.54 -12.40 1.45
N ARG A 101 -10.45 -12.13 0.75
CA ARG A 101 -9.21 -11.59 1.33
C ARG A 101 -9.07 -10.16 0.87
N LEU A 102 -8.78 -9.26 1.80
CA LEU A 102 -8.45 -7.89 1.48
C LEU A 102 -6.94 -7.69 1.56
N GLU A 103 -6.38 -6.96 0.59
CA GLU A 103 -4.98 -6.53 0.61
C GLU A 103 -4.89 -5.05 0.29
N ILE A 104 -4.39 -4.26 1.23
CA ILE A 104 -3.97 -2.89 0.93
C ILE A 104 -2.69 -2.95 0.13
N ASN A 105 -2.67 -2.17 -0.94
CA ASN A 105 -1.52 -2.08 -1.80
C ASN A 105 -1.14 -0.62 -2.09
N MET A 106 0.16 -0.43 -2.29
CA MET A 106 0.75 0.85 -2.66
C MET A 106 1.09 0.83 -4.15
N PHE A 107 0.55 1.79 -4.89
CA PHE A 107 0.77 1.86 -6.34
C PHE A 107 2.10 2.55 -6.67
N THR A 108 2.75 2.14 -7.75
CA THR A 108 4.07 2.65 -8.15
C THR A 108 4.06 4.11 -8.57
N GLU A 109 2.98 4.54 -9.22
CA GLU A 109 2.88 5.83 -9.89
C GLU A 109 2.60 6.99 -8.91
N ASP A 110 2.03 6.71 -7.73
CA ASP A 110 1.58 7.74 -6.77
C ASP A 110 1.74 7.30 -5.31
N ILE A 111 1.71 8.26 -4.38
CA ILE A 111 1.42 7.99 -2.96
C ILE A 111 -0.08 7.68 -2.85
N TYR A 112 -0.49 6.55 -3.39
CA TYR A 112 -1.89 6.16 -3.48
C TYR A 112 -2.05 4.75 -2.96
N TYR A 113 -3.03 4.58 -2.06
CA TYR A 113 -3.41 3.29 -1.52
C TYR A 113 -4.68 2.81 -2.20
N GLY A 114 -4.73 1.54 -2.53
CA GLY A 114 -5.96 0.88 -2.94
C GLY A 114 -6.13 -0.44 -2.20
N ILE A 115 -7.36 -0.97 -2.22
CA ILE A 115 -7.71 -2.24 -1.58
C ILE A 115 -8.01 -3.24 -2.69
N LEU A 116 -7.28 -4.35 -2.70
CA LEU A 116 -7.59 -5.52 -3.51
C LEU A 116 -8.56 -6.40 -2.73
N VAL A 117 -9.75 -6.63 -3.26
CA VAL A 117 -10.72 -7.62 -2.79
C VAL A 117 -10.50 -8.89 -3.60
N VAL A 118 -9.92 -9.92 -2.99
CA VAL A 118 -9.67 -11.22 -3.61
C VAL A 118 -10.77 -12.19 -3.19
N LEU A 119 -11.54 -12.67 -4.15
CA LEU A 119 -12.68 -13.55 -3.89
C LEU A 119 -12.23 -15.01 -3.91
N ASP A 120 -12.59 -15.76 -2.88
CA ASP A 120 -12.30 -17.21 -2.80
C ASP A 120 -13.36 -18.07 -3.54
N ASN A 121 -14.50 -17.48 -3.96
CA ASN A 121 -15.63 -18.18 -4.61
C ASN A 121 -16.03 -17.57 -5.97
N PHE A 122 -16.82 -18.32 -6.76
CA PHE A 122 -17.46 -17.90 -8.02
C PHE A 122 -18.62 -16.91 -7.81
N GLN A 123 -18.41 -15.84 -7.03
CA GLN A 123 -19.39 -14.77 -6.93
C GLN A 123 -19.32 -13.89 -8.18
N THR A 124 -20.48 -13.47 -8.67
CA THR A 124 -20.54 -12.59 -9.84
C THR A 124 -20.13 -11.17 -9.45
N LYS A 125 -19.55 -10.45 -10.40
CA LYS A 125 -19.12 -9.06 -10.22
C LYS A 125 -20.23 -8.16 -9.63
N ASP A 126 -21.47 -8.39 -10.02
CA ASP A 126 -22.62 -7.56 -9.61
C ASP A 126 -23.04 -7.84 -8.14
N GLU A 127 -22.97 -9.10 -7.69
CA GLU A 127 -23.24 -9.44 -6.28
C GLU A 127 -22.19 -8.84 -5.33
N ILE A 128 -20.94 -8.74 -5.80
CA ILE A 128 -19.86 -8.10 -5.05
C ILE A 128 -20.02 -6.59 -5.07
N TRP A 129 -20.48 -6.04 -6.20
CA TRP A 129 -20.74 -4.63 -6.38
C TRP A 129 -21.70 -4.09 -5.32
N GLU A 130 -22.88 -4.69 -5.20
CA GLU A 130 -23.90 -4.24 -4.24
C GLU A 130 -23.42 -4.36 -2.79
N LYS A 131 -22.69 -5.44 -2.46
CA LYS A 131 -22.23 -5.69 -1.09
C LYS A 131 -21.04 -4.81 -0.70
N VAL A 132 -20.11 -4.55 -1.62
CA VAL A 132 -19.00 -3.62 -1.38
C VAL A 132 -19.52 -2.19 -1.29
N ASP A 133 -20.45 -1.78 -2.16
CA ASP A 133 -21.06 -0.44 -2.11
C ASP A 133 -21.81 -0.20 -0.79
N LEU A 134 -22.63 -1.17 -0.37
CA LEU A 134 -23.32 -1.12 0.93
C LEU A 134 -22.31 -1.06 2.08
N ALA A 135 -21.30 -1.94 2.09
CA ALA A 135 -20.29 -1.98 3.13
C ALA A 135 -19.50 -0.67 3.25
N LEU A 136 -19.14 -0.07 2.12
CA LEU A 136 -18.45 1.20 2.07
C LEU A 136 -19.32 2.37 2.56
N SER A 137 -20.64 2.32 2.30
CA SER A 137 -21.59 3.35 2.76
C SER A 137 -21.70 3.46 4.30
N GLU A 138 -21.33 2.40 5.02
CA GLU A 138 -21.36 2.37 6.49
C GLU A 138 -20.07 2.93 7.14
N ILE A 139 -19.01 3.13 6.35
CA ILE A 139 -17.72 3.64 6.82
C ILE A 139 -17.77 5.17 6.95
N ARG A 140 -17.67 5.69 8.18
CA ARG A 140 -17.79 7.13 8.49
C ARG A 140 -16.51 7.96 8.34
N GLN A 141 -15.46 7.44 7.69
CA GLN A 141 -14.15 8.11 7.55
C GLN A 141 -13.90 8.60 6.11
N SER A 142 -13.32 9.79 5.93
CA SER A 142 -13.01 10.36 4.61
C SER A 142 -11.61 9.95 4.14
N VAL A 143 -11.56 9.02 3.17
CA VAL A 143 -10.34 8.56 2.50
C VAL A 143 -10.67 8.24 1.04
N THR A 144 -9.82 8.67 0.11
CA THR A 144 -9.92 8.31 -1.32
C THR A 144 -9.08 7.07 -1.58
N LEU A 145 -9.70 5.96 -1.96
CA LEU A 145 -9.05 4.68 -2.25
C LEU A 145 -9.60 4.08 -3.54
N ASP A 146 -8.77 3.42 -4.34
CA ASP A 146 -9.29 2.59 -5.43
C ASP A 146 -9.51 1.17 -4.88
N VAL A 147 -10.72 0.64 -4.98
CA VAL A 147 -11.01 -0.76 -4.63
C VAL A 147 -11.02 -1.59 -5.92
N PHE A 148 -10.18 -2.62 -5.97
CA PHE A 148 -10.05 -3.52 -7.11
C PHE A 148 -10.58 -4.89 -6.71
N VAL A 149 -11.45 -5.47 -7.53
CA VAL A 149 -11.97 -6.83 -7.28
C VAL A 149 -11.28 -7.81 -8.21
N LEU A 150 -10.61 -8.80 -7.63
CA LEU A 150 -9.92 -9.88 -8.34
C LEU A 150 -10.50 -11.24 -7.92
N ASN A 151 -10.60 -12.17 -8.86
CA ASN A 151 -10.79 -13.57 -8.49
C ASN A 151 -9.44 -14.16 -8.00
N TYR A 152 -9.51 -15.24 -7.23
CA TYR A 152 -8.32 -15.88 -6.66
C TYR A 152 -7.30 -16.33 -7.74
N TYR A 153 -7.77 -16.81 -8.89
CA TYR A 153 -6.90 -17.26 -9.97
C TYR A 153 -6.03 -16.12 -10.50
N ASP A 154 -6.65 -15.00 -10.85
CA ASP A 154 -5.99 -13.79 -11.33
C ASP A 154 -5.00 -13.25 -10.30
N TYR A 155 -5.42 -13.21 -9.03
CA TYR A 155 -4.55 -12.82 -7.92
C TYR A 155 -3.29 -13.70 -7.82
N THR A 156 -3.43 -15.03 -7.95
CA THR A 156 -2.28 -15.94 -7.88
C THR A 156 -1.33 -15.84 -9.08
N THR A 157 -1.84 -15.43 -10.25
CA THR A 157 -1.01 -15.26 -11.46
C THR A 157 -0.18 -13.98 -11.47
N LEU A 158 -0.50 -13.00 -10.62
CA LEU A 158 0.38 -11.86 -10.38
C LEU A 158 1.64 -12.32 -9.63
N SER A 159 2.82 -11.98 -10.14
CA SER A 159 4.08 -12.26 -9.42
C SER A 159 4.09 -11.55 -8.06
N TYR A 160 4.76 -12.12 -7.06
CA TYR A 160 4.82 -11.54 -5.72
C TYR A 160 5.34 -10.09 -5.71
N GLU A 161 6.33 -9.78 -6.56
CA GLU A 161 6.84 -8.42 -6.74
C GLU A 161 5.79 -7.50 -7.36
N ASN A 162 5.02 -7.98 -8.34
CA ASN A 162 3.92 -7.21 -8.93
C ASN A 162 2.80 -6.98 -7.93
N ARG A 163 2.52 -7.93 -7.01
CA ARG A 163 1.47 -7.78 -5.99
C ARG A 163 1.74 -6.68 -4.98
N ARG A 164 2.99 -6.26 -4.74
CA ARG A 164 3.33 -5.18 -3.79
C ARG A 164 3.48 -3.80 -4.42
N PHE A 165 3.59 -3.76 -5.74
CA PHE A 165 3.84 -2.56 -6.53
C PHE A 165 3.04 -2.68 -7.82
N LEU A 166 1.72 -2.66 -7.69
CA LEU A 166 0.86 -2.76 -8.86
C LEU A 166 0.90 -1.45 -9.65
N ASP A 167 0.87 -1.59 -10.96
CA ASP A 167 0.62 -0.49 -11.87
C ASP A 167 -0.91 -0.24 -11.88
N LYS A 168 -1.30 0.96 -11.46
CA LYS A 168 -2.71 1.38 -11.35
C LYS A 168 -3.37 1.42 -12.73
N SER A 169 -2.64 1.92 -13.72
CA SER A 169 -3.09 2.00 -15.11
C SER A 169 -3.27 0.61 -15.72
N PHE A 170 -2.43 -0.35 -15.36
CA PHE A 170 -2.61 -1.76 -15.73
C PHE A 170 -3.86 -2.35 -15.08
N LEU A 171 -4.04 -2.25 -13.76
CA LEU A 171 -5.20 -2.83 -13.09
C LEU A 171 -6.52 -2.28 -13.63
N ARG A 172 -6.58 -0.97 -13.90
CA ARG A 172 -7.76 -0.29 -14.48
C ARG A 172 -8.19 -0.82 -15.84
N ARG A 173 -7.29 -1.44 -16.60
CA ARG A 173 -7.59 -1.97 -17.93
C ARG A 173 -8.25 -3.35 -17.86
N PHE A 174 -7.95 -4.14 -16.84
CA PHE A 174 -8.29 -5.56 -16.79
C PHE A 174 -9.26 -5.92 -15.67
N TYR A 175 -9.31 -5.12 -14.61
CA TYR A 175 -10.15 -5.39 -13.46
C TYR A 175 -11.17 -4.27 -13.26
N PRO A 176 -12.35 -4.60 -12.69
CA PRO A 176 -13.24 -3.59 -12.19
C PRO A 176 -12.51 -2.71 -11.17
N VAL A 177 -12.58 -1.40 -11.38
CA VAL A 177 -12.03 -0.42 -10.45
C VAL A 177 -13.17 0.40 -9.92
N PHE A 178 -13.30 0.38 -8.60
CA PHE A 178 -14.13 1.29 -7.86
C PHE A 178 -13.24 2.45 -7.47
N GLU A 179 -13.33 3.55 -8.23
CA GLU A 179 -12.77 4.81 -7.76
C GLU A 179 -13.62 5.28 -6.59
N PHE A 180 -13.16 5.04 -5.37
CA PHE A 180 -13.80 5.63 -4.21
C PHE A 180 -13.19 7.00 -3.97
N ARG A 181 -13.93 8.03 -4.36
CA ARG A 181 -13.70 9.40 -3.89
C ARG A 181 -14.76 9.66 -2.85
N TYR A 182 -14.36 9.70 -1.58
CA TYR A 182 -15.27 10.11 -0.53
C TYR A 182 -14.81 11.41 0.11
N GLY A 183 -15.43 12.46 -0.41
CA GLY A 183 -15.38 13.86 -0.05
C GLY A 183 -16.50 14.56 -0.81
#